data_AF-A0A414I584-F1
#
_entry.id   AF-A0A414I584-F1
#
_cell.length_a   1.000
_cell.length_b   1.000
_cell.length_c   1.000
_cell.angle_alpha   90.00
_cell.angle_beta   90.00
_cell.angle_gamma   90.00
#
_symmetry.space_group_name_H-M   'P 1'
#
loop_
_entity.id
_entity.type
_entity.pdbx_description
1 polymer ?
#
loop_
_entity_poly.entity_id
_entity_poly.type
_entity_poly.pdbx_seq_one_letter_code
_entity_poly.pdbx_strand_id
1 'polypeptide(L)'
;MKGFERKNQLFSLCGLNCGLCPMFLGKHCGGCGNGNQSCGIAKCSLEHGKIEYCYECESYPCEKYRYIDKYDSFITHKRQKADLKMIQDIGVEQYNLQQREKMQILSHLLANYNDGRRKNFFCVAVNLLELSELQEAMKQIQQNDELSVLSVKEQCSYIVDIFQKIADRRNIELKLIKK
;
A
#
# COMPACT_ATOMS: atom_id res chain seq x y z
N MET A 1 11.79 2.10 -19.46
CA MET A 1 12.70 0.94 -19.62
C MET A 1 12.15 0.10 -20.76
N LYS A 2 12.84 0.06 -21.89
CA LYS A 2 12.33 -0.57 -23.11
C LYS A 2 12.04 -2.06 -22.89
N GLY A 3 10.85 -2.52 -23.25
CA GLY A 3 10.47 -3.94 -23.21
C GLY A 3 10.08 -4.51 -21.85
N PHE A 4 9.87 -3.66 -20.83
CA PHE A 4 9.29 -4.07 -19.55
C PHE A 4 7.88 -3.52 -19.42
N GLU A 5 6.91 -4.42 -19.43
CA GLU A 5 5.50 -4.13 -19.28
C GLU A 5 4.93 -5.07 -18.22
N ARG A 6 3.93 -4.59 -17.48
CA ARG A 6 3.29 -5.37 -16.42
C ARG A 6 1.81 -5.45 -16.63
N LYS A 7 1.25 -6.64 -16.44
CA LYS A 7 -0.19 -6.86 -16.49
C LYS A 7 -0.87 -6.31 -15.24
N ASN A 8 -0.25 -6.52 -14.07
CA ASN A 8 -0.80 -6.02 -12.81
C ASN A 8 -0.22 -4.64 -12.46
N GLN A 9 -1.07 -3.62 -12.47
CA GLN A 9 -0.71 -2.25 -12.08
C GLN A 9 -1.02 -1.92 -10.62
N LEU A 10 -1.79 -2.76 -9.92
CA LEU A 10 -2.16 -2.53 -8.52
C LEU A 10 -1.08 -3.03 -7.57
N PHE A 11 -0.42 -4.15 -7.89
CA PHE A 11 0.61 -4.75 -7.06
C PHE A 11 1.92 -4.86 -7.82
N SER A 12 3.02 -4.40 -7.23
CA SER A 12 4.32 -4.33 -7.87
C SER A 12 5.00 -5.70 -7.97
N LEU A 13 5.86 -5.89 -8.98
CA LEU A 13 6.78 -7.03 -9.11
C LEU A 13 7.55 -7.27 -7.79
N CYS A 14 7.89 -6.17 -7.11
CA CYS A 14 8.69 -6.22 -5.90
C CYS A 14 7.89 -6.33 -4.60
N GLY A 15 6.56 -6.42 -4.64
CA GLY A 15 5.73 -6.57 -3.43
C GLY A 15 5.12 -5.29 -2.87
N LEU A 16 5.20 -4.16 -3.59
CA LEU A 16 4.60 -2.90 -3.15
C LEU A 16 3.14 -2.82 -3.62
N ASN A 17 2.27 -2.38 -2.73
CA ASN A 17 0.86 -2.08 -3.02
C ASN A 17 0.70 -0.79 -3.83
N CYS A 18 1.09 -0.80 -5.11
CA CYS A 18 1.03 0.35 -6.02
C CYS A 18 -0.34 1.05 -6.07
N GLY A 19 -1.45 0.30 -5.97
CA GLY A 19 -2.80 0.86 -5.92
C GLY A 19 -3.05 1.80 -4.72
N LEU A 20 -2.29 1.63 -3.64
CA LEU A 20 -2.35 2.44 -2.41
C LEU A 20 -1.28 3.53 -2.36
N CYS A 21 -0.46 3.64 -3.42
CA CYS A 21 0.65 4.58 -3.47
C CYS A 21 0.15 6.03 -3.70
N PRO A 22 0.63 7.02 -2.92
CA PRO A 22 0.25 8.42 -3.15
C PRO A 22 0.64 8.95 -4.54
N MET A 23 1.68 8.39 -5.16
CA MET A 23 2.10 8.73 -6.54
C MET A 23 1.17 8.13 -7.60
N PHE A 24 0.65 6.92 -7.36
CA PHE A 24 -0.32 6.29 -8.24
C PHE A 24 -1.67 7.02 -8.16
N LEU A 25 -2.14 7.29 -6.94
CA LEU A 25 -3.37 8.05 -6.68
C LEU A 25 -3.32 9.46 -7.27
N GLY A 26 -2.15 10.10 -7.21
CA GLY A 26 -1.92 11.43 -7.79
C GLY A 26 -1.71 11.44 -9.31
N LYS A 27 -1.77 10.29 -10.00
CA LYS A 27 -1.48 10.15 -11.44
C LYS A 27 -0.08 10.65 -11.84
N HIS A 28 0.87 10.58 -10.92
CA HIS A 28 2.28 10.93 -11.14
C HIS A 28 3.17 9.71 -11.37
N CYS A 29 2.65 8.50 -11.15
CA CYS A 29 3.37 7.25 -11.37
C CYS A 29 2.95 6.63 -12.71
N GLY A 30 3.89 6.48 -13.65
CA GLY A 30 3.65 5.73 -14.89
C GLY A 30 3.63 4.20 -14.70
N GLY A 31 3.95 3.71 -13.50
CA GLY A 31 4.20 2.30 -13.21
C GLY A 31 5.67 1.91 -13.33
N CYS A 32 6.01 0.72 -12.82
CA CYS A 32 7.36 0.19 -12.91
C CYS A 32 7.81 0.12 -14.38
N GLY A 33 8.96 0.72 -14.70
CA GLY A 33 9.50 0.73 -16.06
C GLY A 33 8.99 1.85 -16.97
N ASN A 34 7.99 2.64 -16.55
CA ASN A 34 7.37 3.68 -17.37
C ASN A 34 7.64 5.11 -16.85
N GLY A 35 8.51 5.27 -15.85
CA GLY A 35 8.93 6.58 -15.33
C GLY A 35 10.34 6.98 -15.75
N ASN A 36 10.74 8.20 -15.37
CA ASN A 36 12.07 8.75 -15.67
C ASN A 36 13.22 8.07 -14.90
N GLN A 37 12.91 7.26 -13.87
CA GLN A 37 13.90 6.53 -13.09
C GLN A 37 13.92 5.05 -13.46
N SER A 38 15.12 4.50 -13.66
CA SER A 38 15.32 3.07 -13.84
C SER A 38 15.10 2.33 -12.51
N CYS A 39 14.42 1.18 -12.56
CA CYS A 39 14.20 0.33 -11.39
C CYS A 39 15.11 -0.91 -11.49
N GLY A 40 16.01 -1.08 -10.52
CA GLY A 40 16.92 -2.23 -10.49
C GLY A 40 16.22 -3.59 -10.40
N ILE A 41 15.06 -3.66 -9.72
CA ILE A 41 14.27 -4.89 -9.64
C ILE A 41 13.58 -5.19 -10.97
N ALA A 42 13.02 -4.18 -11.64
CA ALA A 42 12.43 -4.36 -12.96
C ALA A 42 13.47 -4.83 -13.98
N LYS A 43 14.69 -4.24 -13.97
CA LYS A 43 15.80 -4.68 -14.82
C LYS A 43 16.18 -6.14 -14.52
N CYS A 44 16.26 -6.50 -13.23
CA CYS A 44 16.52 -7.86 -12.80
C CYS A 44 15.48 -8.86 -13.33
N SER A 45 14.18 -8.49 -13.33
CA SER A 45 13.15 -9.36 -13.91
C SER A 45 13.39 -9.62 -15.40
N LEU A 46 13.77 -8.61 -16.19
CA LEU A 46 14.11 -8.80 -17.60
C LEU A 46 15.27 -9.78 -17.81
N GLU A 47 16.30 -9.71 -16.96
CA GLU A 47 17.48 -10.60 -16.99
C GLU A 47 17.12 -12.04 -16.58
N HIS A 48 16.06 -12.22 -15.80
CA HIS A 48 15.60 -13.50 -15.28
C HIS A 48 14.31 -13.98 -15.98
N GLY A 49 14.17 -13.75 -17.28
CA GLY A 49 13.07 -14.30 -18.08
C GLY A 49 11.75 -13.53 -18.02
N LYS A 50 11.77 -12.27 -17.58
CA LYS A 50 10.60 -11.38 -17.50
C LYS A 50 9.50 -11.87 -16.54
N ILE A 51 9.91 -12.41 -15.39
CA ILE A 51 9.00 -12.79 -14.30
C ILE A 51 8.07 -11.64 -13.90
N GLU A 52 6.82 -11.96 -13.57
CA GLU A 52 5.81 -10.98 -13.18
C GLU A 52 5.97 -10.57 -11.71
N TYR A 53 6.38 -11.53 -10.87
CA TYR A 53 6.65 -11.31 -9.44
C TYR A 53 8.00 -11.90 -9.03
N CYS A 54 8.68 -11.25 -8.09
CA CYS A 54 10.01 -11.72 -7.70
C CYS A 54 10.00 -13.13 -7.07
N TYR A 55 8.88 -13.56 -6.49
CA TYR A 55 8.76 -14.92 -5.94
C TYR A 55 8.81 -16.03 -7.03
N GLU A 56 8.66 -15.67 -8.30
CA GLU A 56 8.76 -16.61 -9.44
C GLU A 56 10.23 -16.84 -9.87
N CYS A 57 11.17 -16.06 -9.33
CA CYS A 57 12.59 -16.27 -9.58
C CYS A 57 13.10 -17.50 -8.81
N GLU A 58 13.85 -18.38 -9.46
CA GLU A 58 14.46 -19.56 -8.83
C GLU A 58 15.41 -19.20 -7.67
N SER A 59 16.00 -18.00 -7.71
CA SER A 59 16.87 -17.50 -6.64
C SER A 59 16.12 -16.81 -5.51
N TYR A 60 14.78 -16.74 -5.55
CA TYR A 60 14.00 -16.07 -4.51
C TYR A 60 13.81 -16.97 -3.28
N PRO A 61 13.99 -16.42 -2.05
CA PRO A 61 14.43 -15.07 -1.72
C PRO A 61 15.95 -14.88 -1.96
N CYS A 62 16.34 -13.79 -2.64
CA CYS A 62 17.74 -13.48 -2.96
C CYS A 62 18.30 -12.32 -2.10
N GLU A 63 19.61 -12.04 -2.22
CA GLU A 63 20.28 -10.98 -1.43
C GLU A 63 19.64 -9.59 -1.64
N LYS A 64 19.08 -9.29 -2.83
CA LYS A 64 18.35 -8.04 -3.08
C LYS A 64 17.11 -7.87 -2.19
N TYR A 65 16.53 -8.98 -1.71
CA TYR A 65 15.37 -8.99 -0.83
C TYR A 65 15.71 -8.95 0.65
N ARG A 66 16.97 -9.16 1.04
CA ARG A 66 17.37 -9.25 2.44
C ARG A 66 16.94 -8.02 3.25
N TYR A 67 17.16 -6.82 2.69
CA TYR A 67 16.86 -5.53 3.34
C TYR A 67 15.92 -4.64 2.52
N ILE A 68 15.12 -5.24 1.63
CA ILE A 68 14.24 -4.47 0.71
C ILE A 68 13.19 -3.64 1.45
N ASP A 69 12.79 -4.10 2.64
CA ASP A 69 11.80 -3.52 3.55
C ASP A 69 12.42 -2.61 4.64
N LYS A 70 13.73 -2.35 4.58
CA LYS A 70 14.45 -1.59 5.61
C LYS A 70 14.07 -0.11 5.64
N TYR A 71 13.85 0.49 4.47
CA TYR A 71 13.53 1.91 4.34
C TYR A 71 12.41 2.08 3.32
N ASP A 72 11.49 2.97 3.65
CA ASP A 72 10.37 3.32 2.81
C ASP A 72 10.76 4.37 1.75
N SER A 73 9.95 4.46 0.70
CA SER A 73 10.05 5.50 -0.32
C SER A 73 8.91 6.51 -0.17
N PHE A 74 8.14 6.72 -1.23
CA PHE A 74 6.85 7.42 -1.20
C PHE A 74 5.72 6.50 -0.68
N ILE A 75 5.98 5.22 -0.51
CA ILE A 75 5.08 4.18 0.02
C ILE A 75 5.87 3.34 1.03
N THR A 76 5.17 2.75 2.00
CA THR A 76 5.81 1.84 2.96
C THR A 76 6.21 0.52 2.31
N HIS A 77 7.35 -0.02 2.73
CA HIS A 77 7.90 -1.31 2.31
C HIS A 77 7.80 -2.34 3.43
N LYS A 78 7.33 -1.97 4.63
CA LYS A 78 7.28 -2.86 5.82
C LYS A 78 6.59 -4.19 5.57
N ARG A 79 5.55 -4.22 4.72
CA ARG A 79 4.82 -5.45 4.38
C ARG A 79 5.27 -6.11 3.08
N GLN A 80 6.25 -5.56 2.38
CA GLN A 80 6.59 -5.96 1.02
C GLN A 80 6.85 -7.46 0.86
N LYS A 81 7.57 -8.07 1.81
CA LYS A 81 7.80 -9.53 1.83
C LYS A 81 6.52 -10.32 2.16
N ALA A 82 5.77 -9.87 3.16
CA ALA A 82 4.54 -10.53 3.61
C ALA A 82 3.45 -10.46 2.52
N ASP A 83 3.34 -9.34 1.82
CA ASP A 83 2.41 -9.14 0.72
C ASP A 83 2.76 -10.01 -0.49
N LEU A 84 4.05 -10.18 -0.80
CA LEU A 84 4.48 -11.15 -1.82
C LEU A 84 4.10 -12.58 -1.45
N LYS A 85 4.26 -12.96 -0.17
CA LYS A 85 3.84 -14.28 0.30
C LYS A 85 2.32 -14.41 0.21
N MET A 86 1.57 -13.38 0.56
CA MET A 86 0.11 -13.40 0.53
C MET A 86 -0.43 -13.57 -0.89
N ILE A 87 0.06 -12.79 -1.87
CA ILE A 87 -0.37 -12.96 -3.27
C ILE A 87 0.02 -14.32 -3.83
N GLN A 88 1.15 -14.90 -3.38
CA GLN A 88 1.56 -16.25 -3.74
C GLN A 88 0.59 -17.30 -3.18
N ASP A 89 0.08 -17.09 -1.96
CA ASP A 89 -0.80 -18.04 -1.27
C ASP A 89 -2.23 -18.01 -1.78
N ILE A 90 -2.78 -16.82 -2.02
CA ILE A 90 -4.21 -16.66 -2.38
C ILE A 90 -4.43 -16.41 -3.88
N GLY A 91 -3.35 -16.20 -4.62
CA GLY A 91 -3.38 -15.88 -6.04
C GLY A 91 -3.64 -14.40 -6.35
N VAL A 92 -3.23 -14.00 -7.55
CA VAL A 92 -3.26 -12.61 -8.04
C VAL A 92 -4.66 -12.01 -8.05
N GLU A 93 -5.66 -12.79 -8.46
CA GLU A 93 -7.04 -12.30 -8.58
C GLU A 93 -7.63 -11.93 -7.22
N GLN A 94 -7.53 -12.85 -6.25
CA GLN A 94 -8.04 -12.62 -4.89
C GLN A 94 -7.28 -11.50 -4.20
N TYR A 95 -5.96 -11.44 -4.34
CA TYR A 95 -5.18 -10.33 -3.80
C TYR A 95 -5.57 -8.98 -4.40
N ASN A 96 -5.81 -8.93 -5.72
CA ASN A 96 -6.26 -7.72 -6.38
C ASN A 96 -7.68 -7.30 -5.97
N LEU A 97 -8.57 -8.23 -5.65
CA LEU A 97 -9.88 -7.90 -5.07
C LEU A 97 -9.73 -7.19 -3.72
N GLN A 98 -8.91 -7.75 -2.82
CA GLN A 98 -8.62 -7.11 -1.54
C GLN A 98 -7.99 -5.72 -1.71
N GLN A 99 -7.04 -5.59 -2.64
CA GLN A 99 -6.44 -4.29 -2.95
C GLN A 99 -7.44 -3.26 -3.47
N ARG A 100 -8.39 -3.65 -4.33
CA ARG A 100 -9.43 -2.72 -4.80
C ARG A 100 -10.33 -2.26 -3.65
N GLU A 101 -10.65 -3.14 -2.72
CA GLU A 101 -11.43 -2.76 -1.54
C GLU A 101 -10.64 -1.80 -0.64
N LYS A 102 -9.36 -2.09 -0.38
CA LYS A 102 -8.46 -1.13 0.30
C LYS A 102 -8.41 0.21 -0.41
N MET A 103 -8.37 0.23 -1.75
CA MET A 103 -8.40 1.47 -2.53
C MET A 103 -9.72 2.23 -2.37
N GLN A 104 -10.86 1.55 -2.31
CA GLN A 104 -12.16 2.18 -2.07
C GLN A 104 -12.20 2.83 -0.68
N ILE A 105 -11.72 2.13 0.35
CA ILE A 105 -11.58 2.65 1.71
C ILE A 105 -10.68 3.87 1.71
N LEU A 106 -9.49 3.79 1.10
CA LEU A 106 -8.56 4.91 1.03
C LEU A 106 -9.15 6.11 0.28
N SER A 107 -9.84 5.89 -0.82
CA SER A 107 -10.52 6.95 -1.57
C SER A 107 -11.58 7.64 -0.72
N HIS A 108 -12.36 6.87 0.03
CA HIS A 108 -13.36 7.43 0.94
C HIS A 108 -12.71 8.26 2.05
N LEU A 109 -11.66 7.77 2.68
CA LEU A 109 -10.92 8.50 3.73
C LEU A 109 -10.33 9.80 3.20
N LEU A 110 -9.73 9.76 2.00
CA LEU A 110 -9.12 10.95 1.39
C LEU A 110 -10.13 11.98 0.92
N ALA A 111 -11.32 11.56 0.49
CA ALA A 111 -12.37 12.47 0.03
C ALA A 111 -13.06 13.20 1.19
N ASN A 112 -13.28 12.49 2.30
CA ASN A 112 -14.13 13.01 3.39
C ASN A 112 -13.33 13.54 4.59
N TYR A 113 -12.11 13.04 4.82
CA TYR A 113 -11.39 13.24 6.08
C TYR A 113 -9.94 13.71 5.90
N ASN A 114 -9.61 14.28 4.73
CA ASN A 114 -8.30 14.85 4.46
C ASN A 114 -8.34 16.38 4.57
N ASP A 115 -8.00 16.91 5.74
CA ASP A 115 -7.85 18.34 6.03
C ASP A 115 -6.63 19.02 5.35
N GLY A 116 -6.08 18.39 4.30
CA GLY A 116 -4.85 18.81 3.61
C GLY A 116 -3.57 18.28 4.25
N ARG A 117 -3.63 17.61 5.41
CA ARG A 117 -2.43 17.12 6.13
C ARG A 117 -2.43 15.61 6.38
N ARG A 118 -3.53 14.90 6.08
CA ARG A 118 -3.70 13.47 6.43
C ARG A 118 -3.47 12.49 5.30
N LYS A 119 -3.23 12.95 4.07
CA LYS A 119 -2.99 12.06 2.91
C LYS A 119 -1.96 10.96 3.20
N ASN A 120 -0.78 11.33 3.69
CA ASN A 120 0.28 10.36 3.98
C ASN A 120 -0.10 9.39 5.10
N PHE A 121 -0.78 9.88 6.14
CA PHE A 121 -1.25 9.03 7.24
C PHE A 121 -2.18 7.92 6.72
N PHE A 122 -3.22 8.28 5.96
CA PHE A 122 -4.15 7.28 5.42
C PHE A 122 -3.50 6.35 4.40
N CYS A 123 -2.59 6.85 3.55
CA CYS A 123 -1.84 5.99 2.64
C CYS A 123 -1.01 4.95 3.38
N VAL A 124 -0.35 5.33 4.49
CA VAL A 124 0.41 4.38 5.32
C VAL A 124 -0.51 3.42 6.06
N ALA A 125 -1.57 3.93 6.70
CA ALA A 125 -2.50 3.12 7.48
C ALA A 125 -3.18 2.03 6.64
N VAL A 126 -3.73 2.39 5.48
CA VAL A 126 -4.40 1.43 4.58
C VAL A 126 -3.42 0.40 4.00
N ASN A 127 -2.14 0.77 3.85
CA ASN A 127 -1.12 -0.16 3.37
C ASN A 127 -0.74 -1.20 4.45
N LEU A 128 -0.57 -0.75 5.70
CA LEU A 128 -0.07 -1.61 6.78
C LEU A 128 -1.15 -2.47 7.42
N LEU A 129 -2.36 -1.94 7.60
CA LEU A 129 -3.46 -2.66 8.25
C LEU A 129 -4.08 -3.70 7.31
N GLU A 130 -4.52 -4.81 7.88
CA GLU A 130 -5.25 -5.84 7.15
C GLU A 130 -6.63 -5.35 6.71
N LEU A 131 -7.19 -5.97 5.66
CA LEU A 131 -8.51 -5.58 5.15
C LEU A 131 -9.61 -5.67 6.23
N SER A 132 -9.59 -6.71 7.06
CA SER A 132 -10.53 -6.86 8.19
C SER A 132 -10.42 -5.73 9.22
N GLU A 133 -9.21 -5.25 9.50
CA GLU A 133 -8.95 -4.14 10.42
C GLU A 133 -9.45 -2.81 9.83
N LEU A 134 -9.32 -2.64 8.51
CA LEU A 134 -9.86 -1.48 7.82
C LEU A 134 -11.39 -1.50 7.79
N GLN A 135 -12.00 -2.67 7.58
CA GLN A 135 -13.45 -2.85 7.68
C GLN A 135 -13.95 -2.56 9.11
N GLU A 136 -13.22 -2.99 10.13
CA GLU A 136 -13.51 -2.64 11.54
C GLU A 136 -13.48 -1.11 11.73
N ALA A 137 -12.45 -0.43 11.23
CA ALA A 137 -12.36 1.04 11.31
C ALA A 137 -13.55 1.71 10.62
N MET A 138 -13.89 1.28 9.40
CA MET A 138 -15.00 1.84 8.64
C MET A 138 -16.35 1.62 9.33
N LYS A 139 -16.55 0.46 9.96
CA LYS A 139 -17.74 0.18 10.75
C LYS A 139 -17.85 1.11 11.96
N GLN A 140 -16.76 1.35 12.70
CA GLN A 140 -16.75 2.30 13.81
C GLN A 140 -17.08 3.73 13.38
N ILE A 141 -16.61 4.14 12.19
CA ILE A 141 -16.92 5.45 11.61
C ILE A 141 -18.41 5.55 11.29
N GLN A 142 -18.98 4.52 10.65
CA GLN A 142 -20.39 4.49 10.25
C GLN A 142 -21.36 4.43 11.43
N GLN A 143 -20.94 3.86 12.57
CA GLN A 143 -21.77 3.72 13.76
C GLN A 143 -21.77 4.97 14.66
N ASN A 144 -20.95 5.98 14.35
CA ASN A 144 -20.91 7.22 15.11
C ASN A 144 -21.83 8.27 14.48
N ASP A 145 -23.10 8.30 14.90
CA ASP A 145 -24.10 9.25 14.41
C ASP A 145 -23.74 10.72 14.72
N GLU A 146 -22.99 10.95 15.80
CA GLU A 146 -22.56 12.30 16.22
C GLU A 146 -21.42 12.85 15.36
N LEU A 147 -20.73 12.00 14.60
CA LEU A 147 -19.59 12.40 13.77
C LEU A 147 -19.95 13.52 12.79
N SER A 148 -21.16 13.48 12.25
CA SER A 148 -21.65 14.48 11.29
C SER A 148 -21.83 15.89 11.89
N VAL A 149 -22.02 15.98 13.21
CA VAL A 149 -22.24 17.23 13.95
C VAL A 149 -20.91 17.89 14.33
N LEU A 150 -19.83 17.12 14.39
CA LEU A 150 -18.49 17.61 14.70
C LEU A 150 -17.94 18.52 13.60
N SER A 151 -17.04 19.43 13.96
CA SER A 151 -16.28 20.19 12.98
C SER A 151 -15.39 19.27 12.14
N VAL A 152 -15.05 19.68 10.92
CA VAL A 152 -14.15 18.92 10.02
C VAL A 152 -12.86 18.49 10.74
N LYS A 153 -12.29 19.37 11.58
CA LYS A 153 -11.05 19.09 12.32
C LYS A 153 -11.24 17.99 13.36
N GLU A 154 -12.36 18.00 14.07
CA GLU A 154 -12.70 16.99 15.08
C GLU A 154 -13.01 15.65 14.42
N GLN A 155 -13.75 15.64 13.30
CA GLN A 155 -13.98 14.44 12.50
C GLN A 155 -12.66 13.79 12.05
N CYS A 156 -11.75 14.58 11.46
CA CYS A 156 -10.44 14.10 11.05
C CYS A 156 -9.64 13.53 12.23
N SER A 157 -9.69 14.19 13.39
CA SER A 157 -8.94 13.77 14.59
C SER A 157 -9.50 12.46 15.18
N TYR A 158 -10.82 12.33 15.25
CA TYR A 158 -11.51 11.12 15.68
C TYR A 158 -11.15 9.92 14.80
N ILE A 159 -11.15 10.10 13.48
CA ILE A 159 -10.82 9.03 12.54
C ILE A 159 -9.34 8.64 12.65
N VAL A 160 -8.44 9.61 12.76
CA VAL A 160 -7.02 9.31 13.03
C VAL A 160 -6.86 8.47 14.29
N ASP A 161 -7.59 8.78 15.36
CA ASP A 161 -7.56 8.04 16.63
C ASP A 161 -8.06 6.58 16.48
N ILE A 162 -9.13 6.33 15.71
CA ILE A 162 -9.57 4.96 15.39
C ILE A 162 -8.43 4.15 14.76
N PHE A 163 -7.82 4.68 13.71
CA PHE A 163 -6.74 4.00 13.00
C PHE A 163 -5.50 3.81 13.89
N GLN A 164 -5.18 4.79 14.73
CA GLN A 164 -4.07 4.70 15.67
C GLN A 164 -4.30 3.60 16.71
N LYS A 165 -5.50 3.53 17.32
CA LYS A 165 -5.87 2.47 18.27
C LYS A 165 -5.76 1.08 17.65
N ILE A 166 -6.20 0.91 16.41
CA ILE A 166 -6.08 -0.36 15.69
C ILE A 166 -4.62 -0.72 15.49
N ALA A 167 -3.80 0.24 15.02
CA ALA A 167 -2.38 0.02 14.81
C ALA A 167 -1.62 -0.28 16.11
N ASP A 168 -1.97 0.38 17.21
CA ASP A 168 -1.37 0.15 18.54
C ASP A 168 -1.65 -1.27 19.05
N ARG A 169 -2.89 -1.78 18.89
CA ARG A 169 -3.24 -3.18 19.20
C ARG A 169 -2.40 -4.19 18.41
N ARG A 170 -1.90 -3.78 17.24
CA ARG A 170 -1.08 -4.60 16.34
C ARG A 170 0.41 -4.31 16.46
N ASN A 171 0.80 -3.38 17.34
CA ASN A 171 2.16 -2.87 17.48
C ASN A 171 2.74 -2.37 16.15
N ILE A 172 1.92 -1.68 15.36
CA ILE A 172 2.27 -1.11 14.06
C ILE A 172 2.41 0.40 14.19
N GLU A 173 3.56 0.92 13.76
CA GLU A 173 3.75 2.35 13.65
C GLU A 173 3.31 2.89 12.28
N LEU A 174 2.31 3.78 12.28
CA LEU A 174 1.71 4.41 11.09
C LEU A 174 2.54 5.58 10.54
N LYS A 175 3.84 5.36 10.34
CA LYS A 175 4.75 6.32 9.73
C LYS A 175 5.70 5.66 8.75
N LEU A 176 6.17 6.45 7.78
CA LEU A 176 7.24 6.03 6.87
C LEU A 176 8.60 6.06 7.58
N ILE A 177 9.42 5.04 7.35
CA ILE A 177 10.81 4.95 7.79
C ILE A 177 11.70 5.47 6.66
N LYS A 178 12.35 6.61 6.85
CA LYS A 178 13.27 7.18 5.84
C LYS A 178 14.71 6.76 6.13
N LYS A 179 15.53 6.75 5.07
CA LYS A 179 16.98 6.51 5.16
C LYS A 179 17.71 7.70 5.77
#